data_AF-A0A0R3RLH6-F1
#
_entry.id   AF-A0A0R3RLH6-F1
#
_cell.length_a   1.000
_cell.length_b   1.000
_cell.length_c   1.000
_cell.angle_alpha   90.00
_cell.angle_beta   90.00
_cell.angle_gamma   90.00
#
_symmetry.space_group_name_H-M   'P 1'
#
loop_
_entity.id
_entity.type
_entity.pdbx_description
1 polymer ?
#
loop_
_entity_poly.entity_id
_entity_poly.type
_entity_poly.pdbx_seq_one_letter_code
_entity_poly.pdbx_strand_id
1 'polypeptide(L)'
;MRNCQQLSSIVYCCVVTTDDNISSIDKGTHCFRQSKYLIFVSLSIPIINYFIKRHIDFAEHFYAKNMQMTRTWQTLSNDETVVLLQNMAGKYNMFDAKHGNLMPILDNEDYLNLTPVASFFGMDNAQELTELAQDDNKFYICEYLRDSKHRFLLQECYETKLLKLENFSHVKFCANPIYHAIIQLINVNTNIKWQLQVTYTSTNGITDNNIYTVDSIDMITNEQIAMICSPYNIDIYLVSNNVIVHYAIDLPKVDGETLIVD
;
A
#
# COMPACT_ATOMS: atom_id res chain seq x y z
N MET A 1 7.01 -0.02 -17.15
CA MET A 1 7.29 -0.96 -16.03
C MET A 1 6.14 -1.94 -15.90
N ARG A 2 6.41 -3.23 -15.68
CA ARG A 2 5.39 -4.23 -15.32
C ARG A 2 5.46 -4.45 -13.82
N ASN A 3 4.45 -4.02 -13.08
CA ASN A 3 4.35 -4.33 -11.66
C ASN A 3 3.26 -5.37 -11.51
N CYS A 4 3.70 -6.60 -11.24
CA CYS A 4 2.81 -7.68 -10.85
C CYS A 4 2.95 -7.88 -9.35
N GLN A 5 1.84 -7.85 -8.63
CA GLN A 5 1.80 -8.25 -7.23
C GLN A 5 0.80 -9.38 -7.05
N GLN A 6 1.24 -10.42 -6.34
CA GLN A 6 0.33 -11.43 -5.82
C GLN A 6 -0.30 -10.84 -4.56
N LEU A 7 -1.56 -10.48 -4.67
CA LEU A 7 -2.29 -9.77 -3.62
C LEU A 7 -3.23 -10.72 -2.87
N SER A 8 -3.48 -11.91 -3.44
CA SER A 8 -4.15 -13.04 -2.78
C SER A 8 -3.89 -14.38 -3.52
N SER A 9 -4.93 -15.18 -3.75
CA SER A 9 -4.93 -16.25 -4.76
C SER A 9 -4.82 -15.71 -6.20
N ILE A 10 -4.99 -14.40 -6.37
CA ILE A 10 -5.01 -13.67 -7.63
C ILE A 10 -3.69 -12.89 -7.81
N VAL A 11 -3.16 -12.88 -9.04
CA VAL A 11 -2.05 -12.01 -9.43
C VAL A 11 -2.61 -10.86 -10.25
N TYR A 12 -2.37 -9.63 -9.80
CA TYR A 12 -2.67 -8.43 -10.57
C TYR A 12 -1.39 -7.92 -11.20
N CYS A 13 -1.41 -7.75 -12.52
CA CYS A 13 -0.30 -7.19 -13.27
C CYS A 13 -0.75 -5.88 -13.90
N CYS A 14 -0.17 -4.77 -13.46
CA CYS A 14 -0.40 -3.48 -14.10
C CYS A 14 0.83 -3.08 -14.94
N VAL A 15 0.54 -2.52 -16.11
CA VAL A 15 1.52 -2.08 -17.11
C VAL A 15 1.22 -0.62 -17.45
N VAL A 16 2.22 0.24 -17.31
CA VAL A 16 2.13 1.62 -17.78
C VAL A 16 2.65 1.67 -19.21
N THR A 17 1.82 2.11 -20.15
CA THR A 17 2.24 2.42 -21.53
C THR A 17 2.87 3.81 -21.53
N THR A 18 4.20 3.87 -21.44
CA THR A 18 4.93 5.15 -21.54
C THR A 18 5.33 5.49 -22.98
N ASP A 19 5.55 4.47 -23.83
CA ASP A 19 6.04 4.63 -25.20
C ASP A 19 5.53 3.51 -26.10
N ASP A 20 4.34 3.68 -26.68
CA ASP A 20 4.14 3.22 -28.04
C ASP A 20 4.30 4.46 -28.93
N ASN A 21 5.19 4.39 -29.92
CA ASN A 21 5.44 5.45 -30.93
C ASN A 21 4.21 5.74 -31.82
N ILE A 22 3.02 5.41 -31.35
CA ILE A 22 1.74 5.53 -32.03
C ILE A 22 0.82 6.33 -31.11
N SER A 23 0.89 7.64 -31.27
CA SER A 23 -0.01 8.64 -30.69
C SER A 23 0.13 8.90 -29.18
N SER A 24 0.24 10.19 -28.85
CA SER A 24 0.11 10.75 -27.50
C SER A 24 -1.28 10.57 -26.87
N ILE A 25 -2.14 9.74 -27.45
CA ILE A 25 -3.57 9.64 -27.13
C ILE A 25 -3.84 8.49 -26.14
N ASP A 26 -2.93 7.51 -25.99
CA ASP A 26 -3.15 6.28 -25.19
C ASP A 26 -2.09 6.03 -24.09
N LYS A 27 -1.64 7.09 -23.40
CA LYS A 27 -0.85 6.93 -22.17
C LYS A 27 -1.77 6.57 -21.02
N GLY A 28 -1.52 5.47 -20.32
CA GLY A 28 -2.30 5.11 -19.14
C GLY A 28 -1.82 3.84 -18.44
N THR A 29 -2.57 3.43 -17.43
CA THR A 29 -2.30 2.20 -16.68
C THR A 29 -3.28 1.13 -17.12
N HIS A 30 -2.73 0.03 -17.64
CA HIS A 30 -3.49 -1.18 -17.94
C HIS A 30 -3.29 -2.18 -16.81
N CYS A 31 -4.36 -2.64 -16.17
CA CYS A 31 -4.30 -3.66 -15.14
C CYS A 31 -4.99 -4.93 -15.63
N PHE A 32 -4.31 -6.06 -15.45
CA PHE A 32 -4.78 -7.37 -15.85
C PHE A 32 -4.90 -8.27 -14.64
N ARG A 33 -6.06 -8.93 -14.52
CA ARG A 33 -6.28 -9.97 -13.53
C ARG A 33 -5.90 -11.32 -14.13
N GLN A 34 -4.87 -11.96 -13.59
CA GLN A 34 -4.52 -13.32 -13.97
C GLN A 34 -5.38 -14.31 -13.18
N SER A 35 -6.26 -15.05 -13.87
CA SER A 35 -6.98 -16.17 -13.26
C SER A 35 -6.15 -17.45 -13.39
N LYS A 36 -5.98 -18.20 -12.29
CA LYS A 36 -5.41 -19.55 -12.35
C LYS A 36 -6.50 -20.53 -12.77
N TYR A 37 -6.53 -20.92 -14.04
CA TYR A 37 -7.18 -22.16 -14.45
C TYR A 37 -6.15 -23.28 -14.56
N LEU A 38 -6.19 -24.24 -13.63
CA LEU A 38 -5.62 -25.57 -13.82
C LEU A 38 -6.66 -26.40 -14.58
N ILE A 39 -6.60 -26.41 -15.91
CA ILE A 39 -7.40 -27.36 -16.70
C ILE A 39 -6.69 -28.71 -16.63
N PHE A 40 -7.15 -29.60 -15.75
CA PHE A 40 -6.81 -31.02 -15.83
C PHE A 40 -7.65 -31.64 -16.95
N VAL A 41 -7.08 -31.76 -18.14
CA VAL A 41 -7.66 -32.66 -19.15
C VAL A 41 -7.19 -34.07 -18.78
N SER A 42 -8.02 -34.79 -18.04
CA SER A 42 -7.88 -36.25 -17.90
C SER A 42 -8.20 -36.86 -19.26
N LEU A 43 -7.18 -37.06 -20.10
CA LEU A 43 -7.26 -38.02 -21.19
C LEU A 43 -6.94 -39.38 -20.59
N SER A 44 -7.95 -40.23 -20.53
CA SER A 44 -7.84 -41.66 -20.19
C SER A 44 -7.10 -42.42 -21.29
N ILE A 45 -5.83 -42.08 -21.52
CA ILE A 45 -4.91 -42.84 -22.36
C ILE A 45 -3.55 -42.86 -21.64
N PRO A 46 -3.00 -44.06 -21.34
CA PRO A 46 -1.70 -44.15 -20.73
C PRO A 46 -0.65 -43.82 -21.78
N ILE A 47 0.42 -43.14 -21.36
CA ILE A 47 1.62 -42.79 -22.13
C ILE A 47 1.46 -41.46 -22.91
N ILE A 48 1.97 -40.36 -22.33
CA ILE A 48 2.76 -39.29 -22.98
C ILE A 48 3.08 -38.22 -21.92
N ASN A 49 4.32 -37.73 -21.95
CA ASN A 49 4.88 -36.68 -21.08
C ASN A 49 3.90 -35.55 -20.74
N TYR A 50 3.75 -35.27 -19.44
CA TYR A 50 3.02 -34.12 -18.91
C TYR A 50 3.68 -32.82 -19.39
N PHE A 51 3.11 -32.18 -20.41
CA PHE A 51 3.40 -30.78 -20.72
C PHE A 51 2.33 -29.92 -20.06
N ILE A 52 2.65 -29.34 -18.89
CA ILE A 52 1.81 -28.30 -18.28
C ILE A 52 1.95 -27.04 -19.12
N LYS A 53 1.08 -26.86 -20.11
CA LYS A 53 0.93 -25.59 -20.80
C LYS A 53 0.12 -24.67 -19.88
N ARG A 54 0.79 -23.84 -19.09
CA ARG A 54 0.13 -22.76 -18.32
C ARG A 54 -0.48 -21.79 -19.33
N HIS A 55 -1.77 -21.94 -19.64
CA HIS A 55 -2.52 -20.88 -20.28
C HIS A 55 -2.77 -19.79 -19.23
N ILE A 56 -2.10 -18.66 -19.39
CA ILE A 56 -2.36 -17.45 -18.62
C ILE A 56 -3.56 -16.78 -19.30
N ASP A 57 -4.77 -17.09 -18.83
CA ASP A 57 -5.94 -16.30 -19.21
C ASP A 57 -6.01 -15.06 -18.32
N PHE A 58 -5.90 -13.89 -18.96
CA PHE A 58 -6.24 -12.62 -18.33
C PHE A 58 -7.74 -12.49 -18.39
N ALA A 59 -8.41 -12.72 -17.26
CA ALA A 59 -9.87 -12.79 -17.22
C ALA A 59 -10.52 -11.40 -17.31
N GLU A 60 -9.83 -10.37 -16.83
CA GLU A 60 -10.35 -8.99 -16.73
C GLU A 60 -9.22 -8.00 -17.07
N HIS A 61 -9.51 -7.08 -17.99
CA HIS A 61 -8.63 -5.98 -18.39
C HIS A 61 -9.26 -4.65 -17.99
N PHE A 62 -8.51 -3.84 -17.26
CA PHE A 62 -8.87 -2.49 -16.91
C PHE A 62 -7.87 -1.50 -17.50
N TYR A 63 -8.36 -0.33 -17.92
CA TYR A 63 -7.53 0.75 -18.43
C TYR A 63 -7.94 2.09 -17.79
N ALA A 64 -6.99 2.73 -17.12
CA ALA A 64 -7.10 4.10 -16.68
C ALA A 64 -6.24 5.02 -17.56
N LYS A 65 -6.90 5.81 -18.39
CA LYS A 65 -6.27 6.80 -19.27
C LYS A 65 -5.62 7.92 -18.47
N ASN A 66 -4.42 8.35 -18.89
CA ASN A 66 -3.61 9.42 -18.31
C ASN A 66 -3.27 9.22 -16.81
N MET A 67 -3.30 7.98 -16.34
CA MET A 67 -2.97 7.59 -14.98
C MET A 67 -1.70 6.75 -14.97
N GLN A 68 -0.82 7.04 -14.04
CA GLN A 68 0.35 6.25 -13.70
C GLN A 68 0.10 5.56 -12.36
N MET A 69 0.69 4.40 -12.21
CA MET A 69 0.51 3.56 -11.06
C MET A 69 1.54 3.89 -9.98
N THR A 70 1.09 4.09 -8.75
CA THR A 70 1.98 4.38 -7.62
C THR A 70 2.59 3.09 -7.05
N ARG A 71 3.46 3.22 -6.05
CA ARG A 71 3.96 2.11 -5.22
C ARG A 71 3.00 1.73 -4.08
N THR A 72 1.84 2.38 -4.00
CA THR A 72 0.86 2.18 -2.93
C THR A 72 -0.24 1.21 -3.38
N TRP A 73 -0.14 0.00 -2.83
CA TRP A 73 -0.96 -1.16 -3.12
C TRP A 73 -1.31 -1.83 -1.80
N GLN A 74 -2.57 -2.17 -1.58
CA GLN A 74 -3.00 -2.89 -0.39
C GLN A 74 -4.05 -3.94 -0.75
N THR A 75 -3.89 -5.14 -0.23
CA THR A 75 -4.97 -6.13 -0.17
C THR A 75 -5.76 -5.88 1.09
N LEU A 76 -7.06 -5.70 0.93
CA LEU A 76 -8.04 -5.53 1.99
C LEU A 76 -8.72 -6.86 2.30
N SER A 77 -9.69 -6.85 3.22
CA SER A 77 -10.50 -8.03 3.50
C SER A 77 -11.25 -8.52 2.24
N ASN A 78 -11.56 -9.82 2.18
CA ASN A 78 -12.30 -10.45 1.07
C ASN A 78 -11.64 -10.36 -0.32
N ASP A 79 -10.30 -10.39 -0.39
CA ASP A 79 -9.51 -10.30 -1.62
C ASP A 79 -9.77 -9.00 -2.43
N GLU A 80 -10.35 -7.96 -1.81
CA GLU A 80 -10.44 -6.65 -2.43
C GLU A 80 -9.03 -6.04 -2.50
N THR A 81 -8.62 -5.61 -3.68
CA THR A 81 -7.29 -5.06 -3.92
C THR A 81 -7.45 -3.64 -4.39
N VAL A 82 -6.84 -2.71 -3.65
CA VAL A 82 -6.86 -1.30 -3.98
C VAL A 82 -5.48 -0.82 -4.40
N VAL A 83 -5.46 -0.01 -5.46
CA VAL A 83 -4.25 0.54 -6.05
C VAL A 83 -4.42 2.05 -6.18
N LEU A 84 -3.47 2.83 -5.67
CA LEU A 84 -3.46 4.26 -5.95
C LEU A 84 -2.85 4.53 -7.33
N LEU A 85 -3.59 5.31 -8.12
CA LEU A 85 -3.18 5.80 -9.43
C LEU A 85 -3.06 7.32 -9.38
N GLN A 86 -2.02 7.88 -9.99
CA GLN A 86 -1.74 9.31 -10.04
C GLN A 86 -1.78 9.80 -11.49
N ASN A 87 -2.47 10.90 -11.77
CA ASN A 87 -2.43 11.50 -13.10
C ASN A 87 -1.22 12.43 -13.30
N MET A 88 -1.04 12.91 -14.54
CA MET A 88 0.01 13.87 -14.89
C MET A 88 -0.08 15.22 -14.15
N ALA A 89 -1.25 15.56 -13.61
CA ALA A 89 -1.47 16.75 -12.80
C ALA A 89 -1.24 16.51 -11.29
N GLY A 90 -0.73 15.33 -10.91
CA GLY A 90 -0.45 14.95 -9.53
C GLY A 90 -1.64 14.47 -8.72
N LYS A 91 -2.86 14.46 -9.28
CA LYS A 91 -4.08 14.05 -8.57
C LYS A 91 -4.20 12.54 -8.48
N TYR A 92 -4.63 12.05 -7.33
CA TYR A 92 -4.75 10.62 -7.05
C TYR A 92 -6.18 10.10 -7.24
N ASN A 93 -6.26 8.83 -7.63
CA ASN A 93 -7.48 8.05 -7.68
C ASN A 93 -7.20 6.69 -7.04
N MET A 94 -8.15 6.21 -6.26
CA MET A 94 -8.17 4.84 -5.79
C MET A 94 -8.81 3.96 -6.85
N PHE A 95 -8.10 2.92 -7.26
CA PHE A 95 -8.60 1.89 -8.15
C PHE A 95 -8.92 0.62 -7.35
N ASP A 96 -10.18 0.24 -7.32
CA ASP A 96 -10.67 -1.02 -6.78
C ASP A 96 -10.63 -2.06 -7.91
N ALA A 97 -9.63 -2.94 -7.83
CA ALA A 97 -9.35 -3.91 -8.88
C ALA A 97 -10.36 -5.06 -8.93
N LYS A 98 -11.14 -5.27 -7.86
CA LYS A 98 -12.15 -6.34 -7.79
C LYS A 98 -13.42 -5.94 -8.54
N HIS A 99 -13.85 -4.68 -8.39
CA HIS A 99 -15.05 -4.18 -9.04
C HIS A 99 -14.77 -3.33 -10.29
N GLY A 100 -13.50 -3.01 -10.56
CA GLY A 100 -13.10 -2.20 -11.72
C GLY A 100 -13.46 -0.72 -11.57
N ASN A 101 -13.59 -0.23 -10.34
CA ASN A 101 -14.05 1.13 -10.06
C ASN A 101 -12.86 2.07 -9.84
N LEU A 102 -12.90 3.24 -10.48
CA LEU A 102 -11.95 4.32 -10.27
C LEU A 102 -12.62 5.43 -9.45
N MET A 103 -12.04 5.74 -8.29
CA MET A 103 -12.61 6.65 -7.31
C MET A 103 -11.65 7.82 -7.09
N PRO A 104 -12.06 9.06 -7.38
CA PRO A 104 -11.18 10.20 -7.19
C PRO A 104 -10.96 10.48 -5.70
N ILE A 105 -9.73 10.85 -5.37
CA ILE A 105 -9.36 11.41 -4.06
C ILE A 105 -9.37 12.94 -4.23
N LEU A 106 -10.22 13.60 -3.43
CA LEU A 106 -10.46 15.03 -3.51
C LEU A 106 -9.94 15.70 -2.24
N ASP A 107 -8.86 16.45 -2.40
CA ASP A 107 -8.27 17.26 -1.34
C ASP A 107 -9.04 18.58 -1.16
N ASN A 108 -8.96 19.14 0.04
CA ASN A 108 -9.41 20.50 0.30
C ASN A 108 -8.30 21.50 -0.07
N GLU A 109 -8.67 22.67 -0.58
CA GLU A 109 -7.72 23.72 -0.99
C GLU A 109 -6.83 24.19 0.17
N ASP A 110 -7.34 24.11 1.41
CA ASP A 110 -6.62 24.50 2.63
C ASP A 110 -5.33 23.70 2.86
N TYR A 111 -5.20 22.50 2.27
CA TYR A 111 -4.07 21.59 2.47
C TYR A 111 -3.21 21.37 1.22
N LEU A 112 -3.33 22.23 0.20
CA LEU A 112 -2.60 22.11 -1.08
C LEU A 112 -1.06 22.11 -0.94
N ASN A 113 -0.52 22.56 0.19
CA ASN A 113 0.92 22.61 0.43
C ASN A 113 1.49 21.28 0.94
N LEU A 114 0.64 20.32 1.31
CA LEU A 114 1.07 19.02 1.79
C LEU A 114 1.33 18.08 0.62
N THR A 115 2.45 17.36 0.67
CA THR A 115 2.80 16.34 -0.32
C THR A 115 2.49 14.95 0.24
N PRO A 116 1.65 14.14 -0.42
CA PRO A 116 1.38 12.78 0.01
C PRO A 116 2.59 11.87 -0.20
N VAL A 117 2.88 11.00 0.78
CA VAL A 117 4.05 10.09 0.76
C VAL A 117 3.71 8.62 0.95
N ALA A 118 2.65 8.29 1.69
CA ALA A 118 2.16 6.93 1.85
C ALA A 118 0.68 6.95 2.16
N SER A 119 -0.03 5.86 1.87
CA SER A 119 -1.45 5.74 2.16
C SER A 119 -1.76 4.36 2.73
N PHE A 120 -2.80 4.28 3.54
CA PHE A 120 -3.20 3.10 4.29
C PHE A 120 -4.72 3.02 4.42
N PHE A 121 -5.28 1.83 4.32
CA PHE A 121 -6.69 1.57 4.52
C PHE A 121 -6.87 0.84 5.86
N GLY A 122 -7.35 1.57 6.87
CA GLY A 122 -7.25 1.18 8.28
C GLY A 122 -8.10 0.00 8.72
N MET A 123 -9.29 -0.14 8.14
CA MET A 123 -10.31 -1.10 8.57
C MET A 123 -10.45 -2.29 7.61
N ASP A 124 -9.40 -2.58 6.84
CA ASP A 124 -9.39 -3.60 5.78
C ASP A 124 -10.60 -3.48 4.83
N ASN A 125 -11.06 -2.25 4.60
CA ASN A 125 -12.17 -1.94 3.71
C ASN A 125 -11.89 -0.68 2.89
N ALA A 126 -12.57 -0.55 1.75
CA ALA A 126 -12.39 0.56 0.82
C ALA A 126 -13.32 1.77 1.12
N GLN A 127 -13.63 2.02 2.39
CA GLN A 127 -14.44 3.18 2.83
C GLN A 127 -13.59 4.28 3.47
N GLU A 128 -12.56 3.88 4.22
CA GLU A 128 -11.73 4.76 5.02
C GLU A 128 -10.29 4.71 4.50
N LEU A 129 -9.81 5.85 4.04
CA LEU A 129 -8.44 6.02 3.56
C LEU A 129 -7.73 6.99 4.48
N THR A 130 -6.57 6.58 4.99
CA THR A 130 -5.66 7.45 5.72
C THR A 130 -4.42 7.68 4.88
N GLU A 131 -3.97 8.91 4.80
CA GLU A 131 -2.78 9.30 4.06
C GLU A 131 -1.76 9.94 5.01
N LEU A 132 -0.51 9.49 4.89
CA LEU A 132 0.63 10.20 5.43
C LEU A 132 1.07 11.22 4.39
N ALA A 133 0.94 12.49 4.75
CA ALA A 133 1.43 13.62 3.98
C ALA A 133 2.59 14.30 4.71
N GLN A 134 3.34 15.14 4.00
CA GLN A 134 4.46 15.87 4.58
C GLN A 134 4.53 17.31 4.07
N ASP A 135 5.09 18.18 4.90
CA ASP A 135 5.72 19.42 4.44
C ASP A 135 7.25 19.26 4.48
N ASP A 136 8.00 20.36 4.45
CA ASP A 136 9.46 20.34 4.51
C ASP A 136 10.00 19.70 5.80
N ASN A 137 9.29 19.81 6.92
CA ASN A 137 9.81 19.49 8.26
C ASN A 137 9.03 18.39 9.00
N LYS A 138 7.75 18.21 8.69
CA LYS A 138 6.81 17.45 9.51
C LYS A 138 5.96 16.50 8.68
N PHE A 139 5.46 15.48 9.35
CA PHE A 139 4.42 14.62 8.83
C PHE A 139 3.04 15.06 9.31
N TYR A 140 2.04 14.79 8.48
CA TYR A 140 0.63 15.00 8.73
C TYR A 140 -0.13 13.72 8.39
N ILE A 141 -1.20 13.47 9.12
CA ILE A 141 -2.14 12.39 8.85
C ILE A 141 -3.41 13.04 8.33
N CYS A 142 -3.83 12.61 7.15
CA CYS A 142 -5.02 13.08 6.46
C CYS A 142 -6.02 11.94 6.31
N GLU A 143 -7.25 12.17 6.76
CA GLU A 143 -8.30 11.17 6.82
C GLU A 143 -9.37 11.45 5.78
N TYR A 144 -9.69 10.44 4.98
CA TYR A 144 -10.63 10.53 3.88
C TYR A 144 -11.75 9.51 4.04
N LEU A 145 -12.98 9.95 3.79
CA LEU A 145 -14.15 9.08 3.76
C LEU A 145 -14.72 9.00 2.36
N ARG A 146 -15.12 7.78 1.97
CA ARG A 146 -15.82 7.55 0.71
C ARG A 146 -17.27 8.00 0.81
N ASP A 147 -17.68 8.85 -0.13
CA ASP A 147 -19.07 9.29 -0.25
C ASP A 147 -19.93 8.30 -1.06
N SER A 148 -21.24 8.56 -1.09
CA SER A 148 -22.20 7.75 -1.86
C SER A 148 -22.01 7.80 -3.38
N LYS A 149 -21.19 8.74 -3.88
CA LYS A 149 -20.81 8.87 -5.30
C LYS A 149 -19.45 8.24 -5.60
N HIS A 150 -18.90 7.48 -4.66
CA HIS A 150 -17.61 6.80 -4.78
C HIS A 150 -16.44 7.76 -4.98
N ARG A 151 -16.41 8.83 -4.18
CA ARG A 151 -15.32 9.80 -4.12
C ARG A 151 -14.78 9.83 -2.70
N PHE A 152 -13.47 9.88 -2.54
CA PHE A 152 -12.84 10.09 -1.24
C PHE A 152 -12.77 11.59 -0.98
N LEU A 153 -13.40 12.02 0.09
CA LEU A 153 -13.43 13.42 0.52
C LEU A 153 -12.60 13.56 1.78
N LEU A 154 -11.65 14.48 1.76
CA LEU A 154 -10.86 14.83 2.93
C LEU A 154 -11.78 15.30 4.06
N GLN A 155 -11.67 14.67 5.22
CA GLN A 155 -12.38 15.05 6.44
C GLN A 155 -11.52 16.00 7.27
N GLU A 156 -10.30 15.55 7.59
CA GLU A 156 -9.36 16.29 8.42
C GLU A 156 -7.91 15.95 8.06
N CYS A 157 -7.02 16.91 8.30
CA CYS A 157 -5.58 16.71 8.28
C CYS A 157 -5.00 17.31 9.56
N TYR A 158 -4.17 16.55 10.27
CA TYR A 158 -3.51 17.00 11.49
C TYR A 158 -2.04 16.62 11.52
N GLU A 159 -1.23 17.44 12.20
CA GLU A 159 0.19 17.18 12.42
C GLU A 159 0.36 15.93 13.30
N THR A 160 1.23 15.01 12.90
CA THR A 160 1.59 13.84 13.72
C THR A 160 2.87 14.11 14.52
N LYS A 161 3.00 13.42 15.66
CA LYS A 161 4.22 13.43 16.49
C LYS A 161 5.36 12.64 15.86
N LEU A 162 5.06 11.77 14.89
CA LEU A 162 6.05 10.94 14.22
C LEU A 162 7.12 11.81 13.53
N LEU A 163 8.38 11.48 13.75
CA LEU A 163 9.51 12.30 13.32
C LEU A 163 9.85 12.00 11.86
N LYS A 164 9.93 13.06 11.05
CA LYS A 164 10.46 13.01 9.69
C LYS A 164 11.99 12.93 9.73
N LEU A 165 12.55 11.85 9.20
CA LEU A 165 13.99 11.70 9.07
C LEU A 165 14.48 12.44 7.83
N GLU A 166 15.69 12.98 7.90
CA GLU A 166 16.31 13.60 6.72
C GLU A 166 16.66 12.55 5.67
N ASN A 167 16.38 12.87 4.39
CA ASN A 167 16.81 12.09 3.22
C ASN A 167 16.36 10.61 3.21
N PHE A 168 15.16 10.30 3.72
CA PHE A 168 14.59 8.96 3.54
C PHE A 168 14.29 8.70 2.06
N SER A 169 14.52 7.47 1.60
CA SER A 169 14.22 7.03 0.23
C SER A 169 12.79 6.51 0.10
N HIS A 170 12.33 5.76 1.11
CA HIS A 170 10.99 5.16 1.14
C HIS A 170 10.37 5.29 2.52
N VAL A 171 9.05 5.37 2.53
CA VAL A 171 8.23 5.29 3.75
C VAL A 171 7.09 4.32 3.54
N LYS A 172 6.80 3.50 4.56
CA LYS A 172 5.52 2.80 4.69
C LYS A 172 4.83 3.30 5.96
N PHE A 173 3.51 3.26 5.93
CA PHE A 173 2.65 3.83 6.94
C PHE A 173 1.50 2.88 7.26
N CYS A 174 1.12 2.83 8.52
CA CYS A 174 -0.11 2.25 8.99
C CYS A 174 -0.78 3.20 9.98
N ALA A 175 -2.10 3.32 9.87
CA ALA A 175 -2.94 3.97 10.85
C ALA A 175 -4.14 3.08 11.15
N ASN A 176 -4.21 2.60 12.39
CA ASN A 176 -5.37 1.92 12.91
C ASN A 176 -5.86 2.63 14.19
N PRO A 177 -7.04 2.27 14.71
CA PRO A 177 -7.60 2.93 15.88
C PRO A 177 -6.75 2.85 17.16
N ILE A 178 -5.74 1.97 17.22
CA ILE A 178 -4.89 1.72 18.40
C ILE A 178 -3.58 2.50 18.30
N TYR A 179 -2.98 2.56 17.11
CA TYR A 179 -1.68 3.18 16.89
C TYR A 179 -1.48 3.63 15.45
N HIS A 180 -0.55 4.57 15.31
CA HIS A 180 0.03 4.98 14.03
C HIS A 180 1.49 4.53 13.99
N ALA A 181 1.93 3.99 12.86
CA ALA A 181 3.29 3.52 12.66
C ALA A 181 3.84 3.96 11.31
N ILE A 182 5.09 4.41 11.29
CA ILE A 182 5.84 4.66 10.06
C ILE A 182 7.16 3.91 10.08
N ILE A 183 7.53 3.34 8.95
CA ILE A 183 8.89 2.86 8.71
C ILE A 183 9.53 3.68 7.61
N GLN A 184 10.63 4.34 7.93
CA GLN A 184 11.41 5.16 7.02
C GLN A 184 12.71 4.42 6.67
N LEU A 185 13.01 4.31 5.38
CA LEU A 185 14.23 3.73 4.85
C LEU A 185 15.19 4.85 4.48
N ILE A 186 16.44 4.73 4.92
CA ILE A 186 17.53 5.67 4.65
C ILE A 186 18.63 4.91 3.95
N ASN A 187 19.06 5.43 2.81
CA ASN A 187 20.18 4.88 2.06
C ASN A 187 21.50 5.27 2.75
N VAL A 188 22.27 4.27 3.19
CA VAL A 188 23.57 4.43 3.85
C VAL A 188 24.63 3.68 3.04
N ASN A 189 25.21 4.36 2.04
CA ASN A 189 26.14 3.78 1.07
C ASN A 189 25.51 2.60 0.29
N THR A 190 25.99 1.38 0.51
CA THR A 190 25.48 0.14 -0.09
C THR A 190 24.42 -0.55 0.77
N ASN A 191 24.12 -0.01 1.94
CA ASN A 191 23.19 -0.57 2.92
C ASN A 191 21.95 0.30 3.03
N ILE A 192 20.88 -0.26 3.57
CA ILE A 192 19.69 0.48 3.93
C ILE A 192 19.55 0.40 5.45
N LYS A 193 19.49 1.57 6.09
CA LYS A 193 19.03 1.70 7.46
C LYS A 193 17.52 1.85 7.40
N TRP A 194 16.78 1.09 8.19
CA TRP A 194 15.36 1.33 8.39
C TRP A 194 15.11 1.70 9.84
N GLN A 195 14.12 2.57 10.06
CA GLN A 195 13.66 2.97 11.38
C GLN A 195 12.13 2.94 11.41
N LEU A 196 11.59 2.08 12.26
CA LEU A 196 10.19 2.05 12.64
C LEU A 196 9.96 3.02 13.81
N GLN A 197 8.93 3.85 13.70
CA GLN A 197 8.40 4.68 14.77
C GLN A 197 6.92 4.35 14.97
N VAL A 198 6.50 4.21 16.23
CA VAL A 198 5.13 3.89 16.62
C VAL A 198 4.65 4.88 17.68
N THR A 199 3.44 5.40 17.50
CA THR A 199 2.73 6.23 18.48
C THR A 199 1.34 5.67 18.70
N TYR A 200 0.88 5.63 19.96
CA TYR A 200 -0.47 5.16 20.27
C TYR A 200 -1.49 6.29 20.18
N THR A 201 -2.68 5.95 19.73
CA THR A 201 -3.84 6.85 19.78
C THR A 201 -4.25 7.05 21.25
N SER A 202 -4.93 8.17 21.52
CA SER A 202 -5.43 8.44 22.87
C SER A 202 -6.59 7.49 23.19
N THR A 203 -6.42 6.63 24.19
CA THR A 203 -7.47 5.73 24.68
C THR A 203 -8.11 6.31 25.95
N ASN A 204 -9.44 6.38 26.01
CA ASN A 204 -10.19 6.87 27.18
C ASN A 204 -9.73 8.25 27.71
N GLY A 205 -9.27 9.12 26.83
CA GLY A 205 -8.77 10.45 27.20
C GLY A 205 -7.35 10.48 27.78
N ILE A 206 -6.65 9.34 27.83
CA ILE A 206 -5.25 9.24 28.22
C ILE A 206 -4.39 9.38 26.97
N THR A 207 -3.72 10.53 26.85
CA THR A 207 -2.77 10.78 25.76
C THR A 207 -1.42 10.14 26.07
N ASP A 208 -1.02 9.19 25.25
CA ASP A 208 0.38 8.78 25.17
C ASP A 208 1.17 9.78 24.32
N ASN A 209 2.25 10.31 24.89
CA ASN A 209 3.13 11.24 24.21
C ASN A 209 4.44 10.58 23.77
N ASN A 210 4.60 9.27 24.00
CA ASN A 210 5.81 8.56 23.64
C ASN A 210 5.82 8.18 22.15
N ILE A 211 7.02 8.22 21.57
CA ILE A 211 7.33 7.64 20.27
C ILE A 211 8.23 6.45 20.53
N TYR A 212 7.75 5.25 20.21
CA TYR A 212 8.51 4.02 20.33
C TYR A 212 9.28 3.79 19.03
N THR A 213 10.59 3.63 19.12
CA THR A 213 11.47 3.55 17.95
C THR A 213 12.25 2.25 17.96
N VAL A 214 12.32 1.59 16.81
CA VAL A 214 13.18 0.43 16.53
C VAL A 214 13.92 0.71 15.22
N ASP A 215 15.24 0.51 15.19
CA ASP A 215 16.03 0.64 13.98
C ASP A 215 17.01 -0.52 13.77
N SER A 216 17.29 -0.80 12.51
CA SER A 216 18.31 -1.78 12.10
C SER A 216 18.97 -1.35 10.79
N ILE A 217 20.13 -1.94 10.51
CA ILE A 217 20.89 -1.72 9.27
C ILE A 217 21.06 -3.05 8.57
N ASP A 218 20.55 -3.13 7.34
CA ASP A 218 20.55 -4.34 6.53
C ASP A 218 21.24 -4.10 5.17
N MET A 219 21.85 -5.16 4.63
CA MET A 219 22.37 -5.19 3.25
C MET A 219 21.22 -5.43 2.28
N ILE A 220 20.38 -4.43 2.05
CA ILE A 220 19.19 -4.58 1.22
C ILE A 220 19.52 -4.29 -0.25
N THR A 221 19.18 -5.22 -1.13
CA THR A 221 19.49 -5.11 -2.57
C THR A 221 18.40 -4.38 -3.35
N ASN A 222 17.15 -4.44 -2.86
CA ASN A 222 16.00 -3.82 -3.48
C ASN A 222 15.20 -3.12 -2.37
N GLU A 223 14.83 -1.85 -2.56
CA GLU A 223 13.98 -1.04 -1.65
C GLU A 223 12.53 -1.60 -1.47
N GLN A 224 12.35 -2.91 -1.63
CA GLN A 224 11.11 -3.64 -1.44
C GLN A 224 10.94 -3.96 0.03
N ILE A 225 10.05 -3.19 0.66
CA ILE A 225 9.58 -3.41 2.01
C ILE A 225 8.07 -3.68 2.00
N ALA A 226 7.65 -4.68 2.77
CA ALA A 226 6.27 -4.86 3.17
C ALA A 226 6.15 -4.70 4.69
N MET A 227 5.05 -4.10 5.12
CA MET A 227 4.72 -3.89 6.52
C MET A 227 3.28 -4.37 6.73
N ILE A 228 3.08 -5.27 7.68
CA ILE A 228 1.77 -5.76 8.09
C ILE A 228 1.55 -5.29 9.52
N CYS A 229 0.44 -4.60 9.74
CA CYS A 229 0.13 -3.94 11.00
C CYS A 229 -1.04 -4.63 11.66
N SER A 230 -0.75 -5.44 12.66
CA SER A 230 -1.74 -6.11 13.50
C SER A 230 -1.91 -5.35 14.81
N PRO A 231 -3.01 -5.53 15.56
CA PRO A 231 -3.24 -4.83 16.82
C PRO A 231 -2.10 -4.92 17.85
N TYR A 232 -1.35 -6.03 17.86
CA TYR A 232 -0.35 -6.34 18.88
C TYR A 232 1.08 -6.47 18.37
N ASN A 233 1.27 -6.57 17.05
CA ASN A 233 2.58 -6.76 16.46
C ASN A 233 2.63 -6.13 15.07
N ILE A 234 3.84 -5.72 14.67
CA ILE A 234 4.13 -5.26 13.33
C ILE A 234 5.11 -6.23 12.70
N ASP A 235 4.73 -6.82 11.57
CA ASP A 235 5.59 -7.68 10.78
C ASP A 235 6.19 -6.87 9.62
N ILE A 236 7.52 -6.84 9.54
CA ILE A 236 8.26 -6.21 8.46
C ILE A 236 8.97 -7.28 7.64
N TYR A 237 8.79 -7.21 6.32
CA TYR A 237 9.47 -8.09 5.37
C TYR A 237 10.35 -7.26 4.45
N LEU A 238 11.62 -7.65 4.37
CA LEU A 238 12.65 -6.98 3.57
C LEU A 238 13.33 -7.99 2.65
N VAL A 239 13.62 -7.57 1.42
CA VAL A 239 14.35 -8.42 0.45
C VAL A 239 15.83 -8.03 0.43
N SER A 240 16.67 -8.90 0.99
CA SER A 240 18.14 -8.72 1.04
C SER A 240 18.81 -9.90 0.34
N ASN A 241 19.66 -9.68 -0.68
CA ASN A 241 20.49 -10.74 -1.27
C ASN A 241 19.74 -12.05 -1.63
N ASN A 242 18.57 -11.94 -2.24
CA ASN A 242 17.67 -13.06 -2.56
C ASN A 242 17.09 -13.84 -1.37
N VAL A 243 17.24 -13.35 -0.14
CA VAL A 243 16.52 -13.83 1.04
C VAL A 243 15.47 -12.82 1.47
N ILE A 244 14.38 -13.34 2.04
CA ILE A 244 13.36 -12.52 2.70
C ILE A 244 13.70 -12.54 4.19
N VAL A 245 14.01 -11.36 4.74
CA VAL A 245 14.21 -11.16 6.17
C VAL A 245 12.87 -10.73 6.77
N HIS A 246 12.46 -11.42 7.84
CA HIS A 246 11.23 -11.12 8.58
C HIS A 246 11.61 -10.61 9.97
N TYR A 247 11.09 -9.44 10.31
CA TYR A 247 11.15 -8.86 11.65
C TYR A 247 9.74 -8.87 12.24
N ALA A 248 9.54 -9.63 13.32
CA ALA A 248 8.33 -9.57 14.13
C ALA A 248 8.58 -8.63 15.32
N ILE A 249 7.89 -7.50 15.35
CA ILE A 249 8.04 -6.48 16.37
C ILE A 249 6.80 -6.51 17.25
N ASP A 250 6.95 -7.00 18.47
CA ASP A 250 5.90 -6.97 19.48
C ASP A 250 5.68 -5.54 19.97
N LEU A 251 4.43 -5.11 19.99
CA LEU A 251 4.07 -3.77 20.42
C LEU A 251 4.00 -3.70 21.96
N PRO A 252 4.55 -2.64 22.57
CA PRO A 252 4.68 -2.55 24.02
C PRO A 252 3.36 -2.42 24.79
N LYS A 253 2.25 -2.08 24.11
CA LYS A 253 0.93 -2.01 24.73
C LYS A 253 0.02 -3.05 24.09
N VAL A 254 -0.49 -3.94 24.92
CA VAL A 254 -1.49 -4.94 24.56
C VAL A 254 -2.85 -4.40 24.97
N ASP A 255 -3.26 -3.25 24.41
CA ASP A 255 -4.60 -2.72 24.71
C ASP A 255 -5.64 -3.41 23.81
N GLY A 256 -5.78 -4.72 24.02
CA GLY A 256 -6.90 -5.51 23.52
C GLY A 256 -8.12 -5.47 24.46
N GLU A 257 -7.95 -4.96 25.68
CA GLU A 257 -9.00 -4.96 26.71
C GLU A 257 -9.94 -3.75 26.66
N THR A 258 -9.68 -2.75 25.81
CA THR A 258 -10.52 -1.54 25.69
C THR A 258 -11.34 -1.43 24.40
N LEU A 259 -11.21 -2.39 23.47
CA LEU A 259 -12.02 -2.45 22.24
C LEU A 259 -13.29 -3.32 22.37
N ILE A 260 -13.57 -3.87 23.56
CA ILE A 260 -14.86 -4.49 23.89
C ILE A 260 -15.47 -3.70 25.05
N VAL A 261 -16.26 -2.67 24.73
CA VAL A 261 -17.22 -2.08 25.68
C VAL A 261 -18.53 -1.90 24.93
N ASP A 262 -19.45 -2.83 25.21
CA ASP A 262 -20.92 -2.90 24.97
C ASP A 262 -21.53 -2.44 23.64
#